data_AF-A0A6L7S679-F1
#
_entry.id   AF-A0A6L7S679-F1
#
_cell.length_a   1.000
_cell.length_b   1.000
_cell.length_c   1.000
_cell.angle_alpha   90.00
_cell.angle_beta   90.00
_cell.angle_gamma   90.00
#
_symmetry.space_group_name_H-M   'P 1'
#
loop_
_entity.id
_entity.type
_entity.pdbx_description
1 polymer ?
#
loop_
_entity_poly.entity_id
_entity_poly.type
_entity_poly.pdbx_seq_one_letter_code
_entity_poly.pdbx_strand_id
1 'polypeptide(L)'
;DAVREAMWGQEFPNLTGGTAVMGVNHHLSKPVLIGEIQADGQFDIISQTEEVPGDAWTDFLPASAMLTSNWSELGCGMYDTGTATCVQIKSNY
;
A
#
# COMPACT_ATOMS: atom_id res chain seq x y z
N ASP A 1 -18.71 -4.55 0.17
CA ASP A 1 -19.66 -4.77 -0.95
C ASP A 1 -19.00 -5.76 -1.90
N ALA A 2 -19.79 -6.45 -2.73
CA ALA A 2 -19.31 -7.59 -3.52
C ALA A 2 -18.10 -7.26 -4.40
N VAL A 3 -17.97 -6.01 -4.89
CA VAL A 3 -16.81 -5.60 -5.68
C VAL A 3 -15.55 -5.55 -4.80
N ARG A 4 -15.64 -4.93 -3.63
CA ARG A 4 -14.51 -4.82 -2.69
C ARG A 4 -14.02 -6.18 -2.20
N GLU A 5 -14.94 -7.07 -1.87
CA GLU A 5 -14.60 -8.44 -1.44
C GLU A 5 -13.92 -9.22 -2.56
N ALA A 6 -14.36 -9.04 -3.81
CA ALA A 6 -13.75 -9.66 -4.98
C ALA A 6 -12.38 -9.05 -5.36
N MET A 7 -12.04 -7.86 -4.85
CA MET A 7 -10.76 -7.19 -5.13
C MET A 7 -9.60 -7.74 -4.31
N TRP A 8 -9.83 -8.17 -3.07
CA TRP A 8 -8.73 -8.62 -2.20
C TRP A 8 -8.09 -9.90 -2.75
N GLY A 9 -6.77 -9.93 -2.78
CA GLY A 9 -5.96 -11.02 -3.31
C GLY A 9 -5.90 -11.08 -4.83
N GLN A 10 -6.54 -10.16 -5.57
CA GLN A 10 -6.39 -10.13 -7.02
C GLN A 10 -4.93 -9.92 -7.42
N GLU A 11 -4.50 -10.65 -8.44
CA GLU A 11 -3.15 -10.64 -8.98
C GLU A 11 -3.14 -10.12 -10.41
N PHE A 12 -2.21 -9.21 -10.71
CA PHE A 12 -2.01 -8.70 -12.07
C PHE A 12 -0.52 -8.46 -12.37
N PRO A 13 -0.05 -8.78 -13.59
CA PRO A 13 1.26 -8.35 -14.04
C PRO A 13 1.37 -6.83 -13.98
N ASN A 14 2.41 -6.32 -13.33
CA ASN A 14 2.56 -4.88 -13.12
C ASN A 14 3.62 -4.29 -14.08
N LEU A 15 3.57 -2.97 -14.28
CA LEU A 15 4.48 -2.26 -15.20
C LEU A 15 5.89 -2.05 -14.63
N THR A 16 6.12 -2.40 -13.37
CA THR A 16 7.41 -2.35 -12.68
C THR A 16 8.13 -3.71 -12.65
N GLY A 17 7.57 -4.71 -13.32
CA GLY A 17 8.03 -6.11 -13.28
C GLY A 17 7.33 -6.93 -12.20
N GLY A 18 7.11 -8.21 -12.51
CA GLY A 18 6.47 -9.17 -11.60
C GLY A 18 4.96 -9.01 -11.45
N THR A 19 4.40 -9.42 -10.31
CA THR A 19 2.95 -9.55 -10.08
C THR A 19 2.51 -8.74 -8.87
N ALA A 20 1.67 -7.73 -9.09
CA ALA A 20 1.06 -6.98 -8.00
C ALA A 20 -0.13 -7.74 -7.42
N VAL A 21 -0.24 -7.74 -6.09
CA VAL A 21 -1.34 -8.35 -5.32
C VAL A 21 -2.10 -7.26 -4.59
N MET A 22 -3.43 -7.26 -4.68
CA MET A 22 -4.28 -6.32 -3.93
C MET A 22 -4.48 -6.79 -2.48
N GLY A 23 -3.90 -6.08 -1.51
CA GLY A 23 -4.05 -6.40 -0.09
C GLY A 23 -5.43 -6.04 0.49
N VAL A 24 -5.78 -6.64 1.63
CA VAL A 24 -6.99 -6.28 2.40
C VAL A 24 -6.95 -4.86 2.96
N ASN A 25 -5.76 -4.25 3.01
CA ASN A 25 -5.53 -2.86 3.36
C ASN A 25 -5.69 -1.89 2.16
N HIS A 26 -6.15 -2.40 1.01
CA HIS A 26 -6.30 -1.70 -0.27
C HIS A 26 -4.99 -1.14 -0.87
N HIS A 27 -3.84 -1.64 -0.44
CA HIS A 27 -2.54 -1.32 -1.05
C HIS A 27 -2.06 -2.50 -1.89
N LEU A 28 -1.29 -2.21 -2.94
CA LEU A 28 -0.74 -3.21 -3.84
C LEU A 28 0.67 -3.62 -3.39
N SER A 29 1.01 -4.89 -3.52
CA SER A 29 2.42 -5.30 -3.51
C SER A 29 3.13 -4.82 -4.78
N LYS A 30 4.34 -4.29 -4.63
CA LYS A 30 5.18 -3.82 -5.75
C LYS A 30 6.66 -3.93 -5.38
N PRO A 31 7.57 -4.11 -6.36
CA PRO A 31 8.99 -3.94 -6.08
C PRO A 31 9.30 -2.46 -5.77
N VAL A 32 10.33 -2.23 -4.96
CA VAL A 32 10.93 -0.90 -4.78
C VAL A 32 12.17 -0.83 -5.66
N LEU A 33 12.24 0.20 -6.50
CA LEU A 33 13.37 0.45 -7.39
C LEU A 33 14.08 1.73 -6.92
N ILE A 34 15.40 1.66 -6.78
CA ILE A 34 16.27 2.81 -6.55
C ILE A 34 17.01 3.08 -7.85
N GLY A 35 16.82 4.29 -8.39
CA GLY A 35 17.43 4.72 -9.64
C GLY A 35 18.39 5.89 -9.49
N GLU A 36 19.42 5.93 -10.33
CA GLU A 36 20.37 7.04 -10.47
C GLU A 36 20.10 7.80 -11.78
N ILE A 37 20.06 9.13 -11.70
CA ILE A 37 19.85 10.00 -12.88
C ILE A 37 21.14 10.05 -13.71
N GLN A 38 21.03 9.74 -14.99
CA GLN A 38 22.13 9.76 -15.95
C GLN A 38 22.27 11.11 -16.65
N ALA A 39 23.40 11.32 -17.34
CA ALA A 39 23.68 12.59 -18.04
C ALA A 39 22.68 12.92 -19.18
N ASP A 40 21.98 11.93 -19.71
CA ASP A 40 20.93 12.08 -20.72
C ASP A 40 19.53 12.28 -20.12
N GLY A 41 19.42 12.32 -18.78
CA GLY A 41 18.15 12.50 -18.06
C GLY A 41 17.35 11.22 -17.85
N GLN A 42 17.85 10.05 -18.27
CA GLN A 42 17.23 8.76 -17.97
C GLN A 42 17.63 8.25 -16.57
N PHE A 43 16.94 7.21 -16.09
CA PHE A 43 17.29 6.51 -14.85
C PHE A 43 17.99 5.19 -15.16
N ASP A 44 19.11 4.93 -14.50
CA ASP A 44 19.66 3.58 -14.35
C ASP A 44 19.17 2.97 -13.03
N ILE A 45 18.77 1.70 -13.03
CA ILE A 45 18.27 1.03 -11.83
C ILE A 45 19.43 0.36 -11.11
N ILE A 46 19.82 0.92 -9.97
CA ILE A 46 20.99 0.47 -9.20
C ILE A 46 20.64 -0.51 -8.10
N SER A 47 19.37 -0.60 -7.71
CA SER A 47 18.88 -1.60 -6.75
C SER A 47 17.38 -1.86 -6.94
N GLN A 48 16.99 -3.11 -6.71
CA GLN A 48 15.60 -3.56 -6.78
C GLN A 48 15.33 -4.61 -5.70
N THR A 49 14.16 -4.53 -5.06
CA THR A 49 13.62 -5.58 -4.20
C THR A 49 12.72 -6.54 -4.98
N GLU A 50 12.44 -7.72 -4.42
CA GLU A 50 11.20 -8.44 -4.75
C GLU A 50 9.96 -7.61 -4.36
N GLU A 51 8.76 -8.08 -4.69
CA GLU A 51 7.53 -7.42 -4.30
C GLU A 51 7.41 -7.26 -2.78
N VAL A 52 7.28 -6.01 -2.35
CA VAL A 52 7.04 -5.64 -0.95
C VAL A 52 5.54 -5.38 -0.78
N PRO A 53 4.88 -5.99 0.22
CA PRO A 53 3.51 -5.62 0.57
C PRO A 53 3.44 -4.14 0.95
N GLY A 54 2.50 -3.41 0.35
CA GLY A 54 2.29 -2.00 0.69
C GLY A 54 1.76 -1.84 2.11
N ASP A 55 2.38 -0.97 2.88
CA ASP A 55 1.88 -0.51 4.17
C ASP A 55 1.19 0.86 4.02
N ALA A 56 0.03 1.02 4.65
CA ALA A 56 -0.80 2.21 4.50
C ALA A 56 -0.31 3.38 5.36
N TRP A 57 0.31 3.07 6.50
CA TRP A 57 0.65 4.05 7.53
C TRP A 57 2.06 3.81 8.04
N THR A 58 2.85 4.87 8.14
CA THR A 58 4.21 4.72 8.66
C THR A 58 4.24 4.62 10.18
N ASP A 59 5.03 3.66 10.68
CA ASP A 59 5.33 3.49 12.10
C ASP A 59 6.17 4.62 12.69
N PHE A 60 6.79 5.46 11.85
CA PHE A 60 7.81 6.42 12.27
C PHE A 60 7.25 7.82 12.59
N LEU A 61 6.04 8.14 12.15
CA LEU A 61 5.40 9.42 12.44
C LEU A 61 4.35 9.23 13.54
N PRO A 62 4.37 10.03 14.63
CA PRO A 62 3.41 9.89 15.72
C PRO A 62 1.95 9.94 15.29
N ALA A 63 1.64 10.70 14.24
CA ALA A 63 0.28 10.86 13.72
C ALA A 63 -0.27 9.60 13.03
N SER A 64 0.60 8.68 12.58
CA SER A 64 0.22 7.48 11.84
C SER A 64 0.67 6.17 12.48
N ALA A 65 1.58 6.21 13.45
CA ALA A 65 2.18 5.02 14.06
C ALA A 65 1.18 4.09 14.76
N MET A 66 0.00 4.58 15.11
CA MET A 66 -1.08 3.78 15.70
C MET A 66 -2.20 3.44 14.71
N LEU A 67 -2.08 3.87 13.46
CA LEU A 67 -3.09 3.65 12.43
C LEU A 67 -2.83 2.34 11.71
N THR A 68 -3.89 1.59 11.44
CA THR A 68 -3.86 0.41 10.59
C THR A 68 -4.98 0.47 9.55
N SER A 69 -4.85 -0.32 8.49
CA SER A 69 -5.81 -0.42 7.40
C SER A 69 -6.18 -1.89 7.21
N ASN A 70 -7.44 -2.24 7.39
CA ASN A 70 -7.97 -3.56 7.05
C ASN A 70 -9.46 -3.43 6.70
N TRP A 71 -9.76 -3.54 5.42
CA TRP A 71 -11.13 -3.43 4.92
C TRP A 71 -11.94 -4.73 5.03
N SER A 72 -11.26 -5.86 5.26
CA SER A 72 -11.90 -7.16 5.46
C SER A 72 -12.41 -7.32 6.89
N GLU A 73 -11.56 -7.04 7.88
CA GLU A 73 -11.88 -7.27 9.29
C GLU A 73 -12.43 -6.01 9.98
N LEU A 74 -11.83 -4.85 9.72
CA LEU A 74 -12.17 -3.60 10.41
C LEU A 74 -13.11 -2.71 9.59
N GLY A 75 -13.26 -3.00 8.29
CA GLY A 75 -14.02 -2.16 7.36
C GLY A 75 -13.48 -0.72 7.28
N CYS A 76 -12.20 -0.52 7.58
CA CYS A 76 -11.61 0.81 7.78
C CYS A 76 -10.17 0.88 7.25
N GLY A 77 -9.87 1.96 6.54
CA GLY A 77 -8.52 2.26 6.05
C GLY A 77 -7.67 3.11 7.01
N MET A 78 -8.29 3.77 7.98
CA MET A 78 -7.63 4.63 8.98
C MET A 78 -8.13 4.28 10.38
N TYR A 79 -7.87 3.03 10.79
CA TYR A 79 -8.30 2.53 12.09
C TYR A 79 -7.23 2.86 13.13
N ASP A 80 -7.61 3.61 14.16
CA ASP A 80 -6.73 3.89 15.30
C ASP A 80 -6.80 2.72 16.29
N THR A 81 -5.67 2.04 16.46
CA THR A 81 -5.54 0.89 17.36
C THR A 81 -5.54 1.26 18.84
N GLY A 82 -5.22 2.51 19.17
CA GLY A 82 -5.23 3.02 20.54
C GLY A 82 -6.63 3.37 21.03
N THR A 83 -7.47 3.96 20.16
CA THR A 83 -8.86 4.29 20.49
C THR A 83 -9.88 3.24 20.05
N ALA A 84 -9.46 2.26 19.25
CA ALA A 84 -10.32 1.25 18.63
C ALA A 84 -11.46 1.88 17.79
N THR A 85 -11.15 2.96 17.07
CA THR A 85 -12.12 3.67 16.23
C THR A 85 -11.60 3.87 14.83
N CYS A 86 -12.51 3.79 13.85
CA CYS A 86 -12.22 4.26 12.50
C CYS A 86 -12.23 5.79 12.49
N VAL A 87 -11.06 6.40 12.30
CA VAL A 87 -10.88 7.86 12.29
C VAL A 87 -11.53 8.47 11.05
N GLN A 88 -11.47 7.74 9.93
CA GLN A 88 -11.98 8.20 8.65
C GLN A 88 -12.76 7.10 7.93
N ILE A 89 -14.08 7.27 7.88
CA ILE A 89 -15.00 6.38 7.14
C ILE A 89 -15.30 6.93 5.73
N LYS A 90 -15.25 8.26 5.55
CA LYS A 90 -15.48 8.94 4.27
C LYS A 90 -14.21 9.63 3.81
N SER A 91 -13.95 9.59 2.51
CA SER A 91 -12.86 10.35 1.88
C SER A 91 -12.97 11.84 2.26
N ASN A 92 -11.82 12.49 2.45
CA ASN A 92 -11.75 13.96 2.62
C ASN A 92 -11.89 14.69 1.27
N TYR A 93 -12.07 13.92 0.19
CA TYR A 93 -12.24 14.32 -1.20
C TYR A 93 -13.52 13.73 -1.77
#